data_AF-N1U5F5-F1
#
_entry.id   AF-N1U5F5-F1
#
_cell.length_a   1.000
_cell.length_b   1.000
_cell.length_c   1.000
_cell.angle_alpha   90.00
_cell.angle_beta   90.00
_cell.angle_gamma   90.00
#
_symmetry.space_group_name_H-M   'P 1'
#
loop_
_entity.id
_entity.type
_entity.pdbx_description
1 polymer ?
#
loop_
_entity_poly.entity_id
_entity_poly.type
_entity_poly.pdbx_seq_one_letter_code
_entity_poly.pdbx_strand_id
1 'polypeptide(L)'
;MNAPGCNAGSVAEYCYAGLLNRFDEAELKTVKIGMVGHGNTGKEFYKILISKGIDCIFYDPFYRTESSSLKEVLNCPVLSYHVPLTEEGMEPTFHFVTDSLIGCLKPGTVFINTSRGKIISPNAFNRLIARNDIFKILDVFEPEPPSEEKGKMLAEVDHSIFTPHIAGYSQLGRISGTYRVAEKLSILYQDHPLPPLKSFLQTSGEFKTSTFLKEEDRLLREAWRKGDQSYFERRRNSYPVRLDWGLV
;
A
#
# COMPACT_ATOMS: atom_id res chain seq x y z
N MET A 1 18.75 11.74 -11.40
CA MET A 1 17.60 11.26 -12.22
C MET A 1 16.70 10.42 -11.33
N ASN A 2 15.38 10.67 -11.34
CA ASN A 2 14.42 9.89 -10.55
C ASN A 2 13.55 9.02 -11.47
N ALA A 3 13.00 7.93 -10.91
CA ALA A 3 12.08 7.02 -11.58
C ALA A 3 10.73 6.98 -10.83
N PRO A 4 9.96 8.10 -10.84
CA PRO A 4 8.70 8.18 -10.11
C PRO A 4 7.73 7.09 -10.57
N GLY A 5 7.02 6.48 -9.63
CA GLY A 5 6.02 5.45 -9.91
C GLY A 5 6.58 4.11 -10.38
N CYS A 6 7.89 3.83 -10.23
CA CYS A 6 8.47 2.55 -10.62
C CYS A 6 7.86 1.34 -9.91
N ASN A 7 7.34 1.53 -8.70
CA ASN A 7 6.70 0.51 -7.88
C ASN A 7 5.18 0.69 -7.73
N ALA A 8 4.57 1.61 -8.49
CA ALA A 8 3.15 1.92 -8.36
C ALA A 8 2.25 0.71 -8.60
N GLY A 9 2.54 -0.07 -9.66
CA GLY A 9 1.79 -1.29 -9.96
C GLY A 9 1.91 -2.35 -8.87
N SER A 10 3.12 -2.54 -8.33
CA SER A 10 3.36 -3.45 -7.20
C SER A 10 2.49 -3.11 -5.98
N VAL A 11 2.38 -1.82 -5.64
CA VAL A 11 1.55 -1.37 -4.51
C VAL A 11 0.06 -1.53 -4.83
N ALA A 12 -0.36 -1.26 -6.07
CA ALA A 12 -1.74 -1.45 -6.50
C ALA A 12 -2.18 -2.92 -6.41
N GLU A 13 -1.35 -3.86 -6.86
CA GLU A 13 -1.62 -5.29 -6.71
C GLU A 13 -1.60 -5.73 -5.25
N TYR A 14 -0.71 -5.18 -4.41
CA TYR A 14 -0.73 -5.40 -2.97
C TYR A 14 -2.10 -5.01 -2.38
N CYS A 15 -2.60 -3.81 -2.72
CA CYS A 15 -3.89 -3.33 -2.19
C CYS A 15 -5.05 -4.22 -2.63
N TYR A 16 -5.04 -4.65 -3.90
CA TYR A 16 -6.05 -5.58 -4.41
C TYR A 16 -5.99 -6.96 -3.73
N ALA A 17 -4.79 -7.53 -3.57
CA ALA A 17 -4.61 -8.77 -2.82
C ALA A 17 -5.06 -8.61 -1.35
N GLY A 18 -4.84 -7.43 -0.75
CA GLY A 18 -5.31 -7.11 0.59
C GLY A 18 -6.83 -7.15 0.69
N LEU A 19 -7.55 -6.59 -0.29
CA LEU A 19 -9.01 -6.66 -0.33
C LEU A 19 -9.54 -8.10 -0.41
N LEU A 20 -8.86 -8.96 -1.17
CA LEU A 20 -9.22 -10.39 -1.28
C LEU A 20 -8.99 -11.19 0.01
N ASN A 21 -8.33 -10.61 1.02
CA ASN A 21 -8.27 -11.21 2.36
C ASN A 21 -9.51 -10.89 3.22
N ARG A 22 -10.32 -9.91 2.81
CA ARG A 22 -11.55 -9.52 3.51
C ARG A 22 -12.81 -9.91 2.75
N PHE A 23 -12.77 -9.84 1.43
CA PHE A 23 -13.92 -10.08 0.55
C PHE A 23 -13.57 -11.17 -0.45
N ASP A 24 -14.56 -11.94 -0.88
CA ASP A 24 -14.44 -12.63 -2.16
C ASP A 24 -14.64 -11.65 -3.33
N GLU A 25 -14.36 -12.10 -4.56
CA GLU A 25 -14.48 -11.23 -5.74
C GLU A 25 -15.92 -10.77 -6.02
N ALA A 26 -16.93 -11.57 -5.65
CA ALA A 26 -18.33 -11.23 -5.89
C ALA A 26 -18.80 -10.16 -4.90
N GLU A 27 -18.48 -10.33 -3.62
CA GLU A 27 -18.70 -9.34 -2.57
C GLU A 27 -18.02 -8.02 -2.92
N LEU A 28 -16.76 -8.06 -3.35
CA LEU A 28 -15.98 -6.85 -3.62
C LEU A 28 -16.60 -5.98 -4.72
N LYS A 29 -17.27 -6.58 -5.73
CA LYS A 29 -17.99 -5.85 -6.78
C LYS A 29 -19.23 -5.10 -6.29
N THR A 30 -19.75 -5.46 -5.11
CA THR A 30 -20.92 -4.78 -4.50
C THR A 30 -20.52 -3.63 -3.58
N VAL A 31 -19.23 -3.43 -3.35
CA VAL A 31 -18.68 -2.48 -2.38
C VAL A 31 -18.03 -1.32 -3.12
N LYS A 32 -18.36 -0.08 -2.72
CA LYS A 32 -17.73 1.13 -3.26
C LYS A 32 -16.41 1.44 -2.56
N ILE A 33 -15.33 1.65 -3.31
CA ILE A 33 -14.01 1.98 -2.77
C ILE A 33 -13.74 3.48 -2.89
N GLY A 34 -13.40 4.11 -1.77
CA GLY A 34 -12.94 5.49 -1.71
C GLY A 34 -11.41 5.56 -1.62
N MET A 35 -10.78 6.30 -2.52
CA MET A 35 -9.33 6.50 -2.52
C MET A 35 -8.97 7.95 -2.22
N VAL A 36 -8.00 8.18 -1.33
CA VAL A 36 -7.40 9.49 -1.10
C VAL A 36 -6.04 9.52 -1.78
N GLY A 37 -5.90 10.38 -2.80
CA GLY A 37 -4.73 10.47 -3.66
C GLY A 37 -4.90 9.70 -4.98
N HIS A 38 -4.67 10.39 -6.10
CA HIS A 38 -4.76 9.87 -7.47
C HIS A 38 -3.44 10.11 -8.24
N GLY A 39 -2.31 9.91 -7.55
CA GLY A 39 -0.97 9.90 -8.14
C GLY A 39 -0.63 8.57 -8.84
N ASN A 40 0.65 8.24 -8.98
CA ASN A 40 1.08 7.02 -9.68
C ASN A 40 0.41 5.75 -9.12
N THR A 41 0.50 5.52 -7.80
CA THR A 41 -0.12 4.34 -7.17
C THR A 41 -1.64 4.35 -7.23
N GLY A 42 -2.27 5.50 -6.92
CA GLY A 42 -3.73 5.62 -6.96
C GLY A 42 -4.31 5.36 -8.35
N LYS A 43 -3.61 5.79 -9.41
CA LYS A 43 -3.96 5.51 -10.80
C LYS A 43 -3.87 4.03 -11.14
N GLU A 44 -2.78 3.36 -10.78
CA GLU A 44 -2.65 1.91 -11.04
C GLU A 44 -3.70 1.12 -10.26
N PHE A 45 -3.98 1.49 -9.01
CA PHE A 45 -5.03 0.82 -8.24
C PHE A 45 -6.42 1.07 -8.82
N TYR A 46 -6.74 2.31 -9.23
CA TYR A 46 -7.96 2.63 -9.95
C TYR A 46 -8.14 1.78 -11.22
N LYS A 47 -7.09 1.63 -12.04
CA LYS A 47 -7.14 0.77 -13.24
C LYS A 47 -7.47 -0.69 -12.90
N ILE A 48 -6.85 -1.25 -11.86
CA ILE A 48 -7.15 -2.62 -11.41
C ILE A 48 -8.63 -2.72 -11.05
N LEU A 49 -9.14 -1.81 -10.21
CA LEU A 49 -10.54 -1.83 -9.76
C LEU A 49 -11.53 -1.74 -10.93
N ILE A 50 -11.32 -0.80 -11.86
CA ILE A 50 -12.16 -0.66 -13.05
C ILE A 50 -12.10 -1.91 -13.93
N SER A 51 -10.91 -2.48 -14.18
CA SER A 51 -10.77 -3.71 -14.99
C SER A 51 -11.50 -4.92 -14.39
N LYS A 52 -11.70 -4.91 -13.07
CA LYS A 52 -12.41 -5.94 -12.32
C LYS A 52 -13.91 -5.63 -12.14
N GLY A 53 -14.39 -4.48 -12.63
CA GLY A 53 -15.78 -4.05 -12.49
C GLY A 53 -16.16 -3.68 -11.05
N ILE A 54 -15.21 -3.15 -10.27
CA ILE A 54 -15.43 -2.71 -8.89
C ILE A 54 -15.67 -1.19 -8.89
N ASP A 55 -16.75 -0.74 -8.23
CA ASP A 55 -17.07 0.69 -8.11
C ASP A 55 -16.03 1.40 -7.22
N CYS A 56 -15.48 2.50 -7.72
CA CYS A 56 -14.51 3.29 -6.99
C CYS A 56 -14.55 4.77 -7.35
N ILE A 57 -14.27 5.59 -6.36
CA ILE A 57 -14.11 7.05 -6.47
C ILE A 57 -12.82 7.48 -5.79
N PHE A 58 -12.33 8.66 -6.14
CA PHE A 58 -11.14 9.22 -5.51
C PHE A 58 -11.30 10.69 -5.17
N TYR A 59 -10.54 11.11 -4.16
CA TYR A 59 -10.31 12.50 -3.82
C TYR A 59 -8.84 12.83 -4.08
N ASP A 60 -8.60 13.80 -4.97
CA ASP A 60 -7.29 14.40 -5.13
C ASP A 60 -7.48 15.89 -5.47
N PRO A 61 -7.05 16.82 -4.59
CA PRO A 61 -7.28 18.25 -4.77
C PRO A 61 -6.57 18.83 -6.01
N PHE A 62 -5.62 18.08 -6.59
CA PHE A 62 -4.90 18.43 -7.81
C PHE A 62 -5.60 17.92 -9.10
N TYR A 63 -6.66 17.09 -8.98
CA TYR A 63 -7.47 16.56 -10.10
C TYR A 63 -8.95 16.99 -9.97
N ARG A 64 -9.20 18.28 -9.80
CA ARG A 64 -10.51 18.82 -9.36
C ARG A 64 -11.73 18.40 -10.17
N THR A 65 -11.60 18.22 -11.49
CA THR A 65 -12.73 17.92 -12.38
C THR A 65 -13.21 16.47 -12.30
N GLU A 66 -12.30 15.55 -11.96
CA GLU A 66 -12.54 14.11 -11.92
C GLU A 66 -12.72 13.62 -10.47
N SER A 67 -12.15 14.37 -9.53
CA SER A 67 -12.22 14.09 -8.10
C SER A 67 -13.64 14.22 -7.56
N SER A 68 -14.07 13.21 -6.80
CA SER A 68 -15.22 13.33 -5.91
C SER A 68 -14.88 14.24 -4.73
N SER A 69 -15.90 14.65 -3.95
CA SER A 69 -15.63 15.41 -2.72
C SER A 69 -14.97 14.50 -1.67
N LEU A 70 -14.11 15.08 -0.82
CA LEU A 70 -13.48 14.33 0.28
C LEU A 70 -14.52 13.64 1.17
N LYS A 71 -15.63 14.33 1.46
CA LYS A 71 -16.73 13.78 2.26
C LYS A 71 -17.35 12.55 1.61
N GLU A 72 -17.51 12.52 0.29
CA GLU A 72 -18.05 11.35 -0.41
C GLU A 72 -17.09 10.17 -0.33
N VAL A 73 -15.80 10.41 -0.57
CA VAL A 73 -14.76 9.39 -0.47
C VAL A 73 -14.69 8.81 0.93
N LEU A 74 -14.65 9.63 1.98
CA LEU A 74 -14.58 9.18 3.37
C LEU A 74 -15.84 8.43 3.86
N ASN A 75 -16.95 8.53 3.13
CA ASN A 75 -18.17 7.77 3.43
C ASN A 75 -18.20 6.36 2.82
N CYS A 76 -17.20 6.01 2.00
CA CYS A 76 -17.11 4.70 1.38
C CYS A 76 -16.79 3.59 2.41
N PRO A 77 -17.33 2.37 2.21
CA PRO A 77 -17.03 1.22 3.07
C PRO A 77 -15.57 0.76 3.00
N VAL A 78 -14.83 1.10 1.95
CA VAL A 78 -13.38 0.86 1.86
C VAL A 78 -12.68 2.20 1.64
N LEU A 79 -11.66 2.49 2.45
CA LEU A 79 -10.82 3.68 2.34
C LEU A 79 -9.37 3.27 2.08
N SER A 80 -8.78 3.80 1.00
CA SER A 80 -7.39 3.53 0.63
C SER A 80 -6.60 4.82 0.45
N TYR A 81 -5.43 4.92 1.07
CA TYR A 81 -4.60 6.13 1.06
C TYR A 81 -3.35 5.95 0.19
N HIS A 82 -3.19 6.85 -0.79
CA HIS A 82 -2.13 6.84 -1.80
C HIS A 82 -1.51 8.24 -1.98
N VAL A 83 -1.24 8.91 -0.86
CA VAL A 83 -0.72 10.29 -0.82
C VAL A 83 0.77 10.35 -0.47
N PRO A 84 1.51 11.40 -0.89
CA PRO A 84 2.81 11.69 -0.30
C PRO A 84 2.67 12.09 1.17
N LEU A 85 3.77 12.21 1.91
CA LEU A 85 3.81 12.92 3.19
C LEU A 85 4.24 14.36 2.97
N THR A 86 3.36 15.30 3.26
CA THR A 86 3.61 16.75 3.17
C THR A 86 3.18 17.43 4.47
N GLU A 87 4.09 18.18 5.09
CA GLU A 87 3.80 18.97 6.31
C GLU A 87 3.32 20.38 5.97
N GLU A 88 3.72 20.88 4.79
CA GLU A 88 3.42 22.23 4.31
C GLU A 88 2.73 22.19 2.93
N GLY A 89 2.22 23.33 2.50
CA GLY A 89 1.53 23.52 1.22
C GLY A 89 0.02 23.71 1.38
N MET A 90 -0.68 23.77 0.25
CA MET A 90 -2.14 24.01 0.25
C MET A 90 -2.94 22.84 0.82
N GLU A 91 -2.43 21.62 0.68
CA GLU A 91 -3.10 20.37 1.03
C GLU A 91 -2.10 19.43 1.73
N PRO A 92 -1.71 19.73 2.99
CA PRO A 92 -0.77 18.91 3.74
C PRO A 92 -1.42 17.57 4.14
N THR A 93 -0.62 16.51 4.18
CA THR A 93 -1.08 15.15 4.47
C THR A 93 -0.53 14.60 5.79
N PHE A 94 0.39 15.32 6.44
CA PHE A 94 0.84 15.02 7.79
C PHE A 94 -0.35 15.02 8.75
N HIS A 95 -0.56 13.91 9.46
CA HIS A 95 -1.69 13.71 10.36
C HIS A 95 -3.08 13.97 9.74
N PHE A 96 -3.21 13.81 8.42
CA PHE A 96 -4.47 13.91 7.69
C PHE A 96 -5.57 13.02 8.30
N VAL A 97 -5.21 11.79 8.67
CA VAL A 97 -6.09 10.85 9.35
C VAL A 97 -6.05 11.14 10.85
N THR A 98 -7.10 11.81 11.32
CA THR A 98 -7.26 12.25 12.71
C THR A 98 -8.12 11.29 13.53
N ASP A 99 -8.10 11.48 14.85
CA ASP A 99 -8.93 10.69 15.77
C ASP A 99 -10.42 10.84 15.47
N SER A 100 -10.86 12.04 15.10
CA SER A 100 -12.24 12.32 14.71
C SER A 100 -12.63 11.59 13.42
N LEU A 101 -11.73 11.52 12.43
CA LEU A 101 -11.96 10.76 11.19
C LEU A 101 -12.18 9.27 11.51
N ILE A 102 -11.29 8.68 12.32
CA ILE A 102 -11.42 7.27 12.76
C ILE A 102 -12.72 7.05 13.54
N GLY A 103 -13.12 8.02 14.36
CA GLY A 103 -14.40 7.98 15.10
C GLY A 103 -15.64 7.97 14.21
N CYS A 104 -15.56 8.53 13.00
CA CYS A 104 -16.65 8.57 12.03
C CYS A 104 -16.73 7.31 11.16
N LEU A 105 -15.74 6.40 11.21
CA LEU A 105 -15.76 5.17 10.42
C LEU A 105 -16.92 4.26 10.83
N LYS A 106 -17.62 3.72 9.85
CA LYS A 106 -18.72 2.78 10.08
C LYS A 106 -18.16 1.40 10.46
N PRO A 107 -18.87 0.62 11.30
CA PRO A 107 -18.54 -0.78 11.51
C PRO A 107 -18.48 -1.53 10.17
N GLY A 108 -17.50 -2.42 10.02
CA GLY A 108 -17.22 -3.18 8.80
C GLY A 108 -16.35 -2.44 7.77
N THR A 109 -15.97 -1.18 8.00
CA THR A 109 -15.09 -0.45 7.08
C THR A 109 -13.73 -1.15 6.92
N VAL A 110 -13.20 -1.14 5.70
CA VAL A 110 -11.80 -1.52 5.41
C VAL A 110 -10.94 -0.28 5.28
N PHE A 111 -9.83 -0.24 6.01
CA PHE A 111 -8.88 0.86 6.02
C PHE A 111 -7.52 0.39 5.50
N ILE A 112 -7.06 0.96 4.39
CA ILE A 112 -5.81 0.59 3.73
C ILE A 112 -4.84 1.76 3.75
N ASN A 113 -3.65 1.58 4.35
CA ASN A 113 -2.57 2.54 4.22
C ASN A 113 -1.26 1.84 3.80
N THR A 114 -0.86 2.10 2.56
CA THR A 114 0.43 1.68 1.97
C THR A 114 1.27 2.89 1.55
N SER A 115 0.90 4.08 2.03
CA SER A 115 1.54 5.33 1.64
C SER A 115 2.64 5.73 2.62
N ARG A 116 2.31 6.40 3.73
CA ARG A 116 3.25 6.79 4.80
C ARG A 116 2.57 6.66 6.16
N GLY A 117 3.30 6.20 7.19
CA GLY A 117 2.74 6.03 8.54
C GLY A 117 2.23 7.36 9.13
N LYS A 118 3.03 8.42 8.95
CA LYS A 118 2.81 9.80 9.42
C LYS A 118 1.56 10.51 8.88
N ILE A 119 0.82 9.92 7.96
CA ILE A 119 -0.49 10.49 7.59
C ILE A 119 -1.53 10.23 8.69
N ILE A 120 -1.30 9.24 9.56
CA ILE A 120 -2.17 8.88 10.66
C ILE A 120 -1.60 9.49 11.94
N SER A 121 -2.36 10.35 12.61
CA SER A 121 -1.90 10.90 13.89
C SER A 121 -1.76 9.80 14.95
N PRO A 122 -0.88 9.96 15.97
CA PRO A 122 -0.71 8.96 17.01
C PRO A 122 -2.02 8.54 17.71
N ASN A 123 -2.90 9.52 18.00
CA ASN A 123 -4.20 9.25 18.60
C ASN A 123 -5.11 8.47 17.65
N ALA A 124 -5.16 8.87 16.38
CA ALA A 124 -5.93 8.17 15.35
C ALA A 124 -5.47 6.73 15.16
N PHE A 125 -4.16 6.51 15.19
CA PHE A 125 -3.56 5.17 15.08
C PHE A 125 -4.03 4.29 16.25
N ASN A 126 -3.88 4.77 17.48
CA ASN A 126 -4.30 4.00 18.67
C ASN A 126 -5.80 3.68 18.63
N ARG A 127 -6.64 4.65 18.25
CA ARG A 127 -8.08 4.45 18.08
C ARG A 127 -8.42 3.46 16.97
N LEU A 128 -7.72 3.52 15.84
CA LEU A 128 -7.93 2.60 14.71
C LEU A 128 -7.57 1.17 15.11
N ILE A 129 -6.43 0.99 15.77
CA ILE A 129 -5.96 -0.33 16.20
C ILE A 129 -6.90 -0.96 17.23
N ALA A 130 -7.48 -0.17 18.14
CA ALA A 130 -8.42 -0.66 19.14
C ALA A 130 -9.79 -1.10 18.56
N ARG A 131 -10.11 -0.79 17.30
CA ARG A 131 -11.42 -1.08 16.70
C ARG A 131 -11.46 -2.42 15.97
N ASN A 132 -11.90 -3.49 16.62
CA ASN A 132 -12.03 -4.82 16.00
C ASN A 132 -13.06 -4.91 14.88
N ASP A 133 -13.99 -3.96 14.78
CA ASP A 133 -15.00 -3.90 13.73
C ASP A 133 -14.51 -3.20 12.44
N ILE A 134 -13.25 -2.77 12.40
CA ILE A 134 -12.59 -2.23 11.20
C ILE A 134 -11.55 -3.23 10.72
N PHE A 135 -11.55 -3.55 9.43
CA PHE A 135 -10.49 -4.35 8.84
C PHE A 135 -9.33 -3.45 8.41
N LYS A 136 -8.09 -3.72 8.86
CA LYS A 136 -6.94 -2.85 8.55
C LYS A 136 -5.95 -3.55 7.63
N ILE A 137 -5.44 -2.85 6.63
CA ILE A 137 -4.35 -3.30 5.79
C ILE A 137 -3.27 -2.22 5.84
N LEU A 138 -2.26 -2.41 6.69
CA LEU A 138 -1.22 -1.41 6.92
C LEU A 138 0.16 -1.98 6.54
N ASP A 139 0.82 -1.31 5.61
CA ASP A 139 2.21 -1.62 5.22
C ASP A 139 3.21 -0.64 5.84
N VAL A 140 2.73 0.47 6.41
CA VAL A 140 3.56 1.59 6.89
C VAL A 140 3.19 1.97 8.31
N PHE A 141 4.18 2.37 9.10
CA PHE A 141 4.01 2.65 10.53
C PHE A 141 4.74 3.93 10.96
N GLU A 142 4.40 4.42 12.15
CA GLU A 142 5.15 5.48 12.82
C GLU A 142 5.36 5.14 14.31
N PRO A 143 6.60 5.10 14.81
CA PRO A 143 7.85 5.07 14.05
C PRO A 143 7.96 3.82 13.16
N GLU A 144 8.91 3.82 12.24
CA GLU A 144 9.25 2.67 11.40
C GLU A 144 10.73 2.33 11.57
N PRO A 145 11.09 1.14 12.10
CA PRO A 145 10.19 0.08 12.60
C PRO A 145 9.41 0.49 13.87
N PRO A 146 8.25 -0.11 14.16
CA PRO A 146 7.57 0.07 15.44
C PRO A 146 8.46 -0.29 16.64
N SER A 147 8.21 0.35 17.79
CA SER A 147 8.83 -0.05 19.06
C SER A 147 8.44 -1.47 19.46
N GLU A 148 9.13 -2.05 20.45
CA GLU A 148 8.94 -3.46 20.81
C GLU A 148 7.55 -3.64 21.43
N GLU A 149 7.20 -2.73 22.34
CA GLU A 149 5.87 -2.63 22.93
C GLU A 149 4.79 -2.49 21.86
N LYS A 150 4.97 -1.57 20.90
CA LYS A 150 4.01 -1.35 19.81
C LYS A 150 3.89 -2.56 18.90
N GLY A 151 5.01 -3.22 18.59
CA GLY A 151 5.04 -4.46 17.81
C GLY A 151 4.27 -5.58 18.51
N LYS A 152 4.55 -5.83 19.79
CA LYS A 152 3.83 -6.84 20.60
C LYS A 152 2.32 -6.56 20.65
N MET A 153 1.93 -5.31 20.83
CA MET A 153 0.52 -4.91 20.76
C MET A 153 -0.08 -5.22 19.37
N LEU A 154 0.59 -4.80 18.29
CA LEU A 154 0.12 -5.02 16.92
C LEU A 154 0.02 -6.51 16.57
N ALA A 155 0.88 -7.36 17.11
CA ALA A 155 0.86 -8.78 16.84
C ALA A 155 -0.45 -9.46 17.24
N GLU A 156 -1.14 -8.93 18.25
CA GLU A 156 -2.40 -9.45 18.78
C GLU A 156 -3.66 -8.78 18.19
N VAL A 157 -3.50 -7.86 17.24
CA VAL A 157 -4.63 -7.17 16.61
C VAL A 157 -5.27 -8.06 15.56
N ASP A 158 -6.50 -8.48 15.79
CA ASP A 158 -7.30 -9.21 14.81
C ASP A 158 -7.82 -8.30 13.68
N HIS A 159 -8.45 -8.92 12.67
CA HIS A 159 -9.04 -8.22 11.52
C HIS A 159 -8.04 -7.26 10.86
N SER A 160 -6.80 -7.71 10.68
CA SER A 160 -5.77 -6.89 10.09
C SER A 160 -4.75 -7.69 9.30
N ILE A 161 -4.12 -7.01 8.34
CA ILE A 161 -2.94 -7.45 7.59
C ILE A 161 -1.87 -6.37 7.80
N PHE A 162 -0.74 -6.78 8.33
CA PHE A 162 0.43 -5.95 8.56
C PHE A 162 1.62 -6.49 7.79
N THR A 163 2.34 -5.62 7.09
CA THR A 163 3.56 -6.00 6.39
C THR A 163 4.66 -4.95 6.57
N PRO A 164 5.95 -5.32 6.53
CA PRO A 164 7.02 -4.43 6.93
C PRO A 164 7.47 -3.48 5.79
N HIS A 165 6.57 -2.64 5.29
CA HIS A 165 6.84 -1.67 4.23
C HIS A 165 7.37 -2.30 2.92
N ILE A 166 6.67 -3.34 2.46
CA ILE A 166 7.02 -4.17 1.30
C ILE A 166 5.94 -4.17 0.20
N ALA A 167 4.95 -3.29 0.25
CA ALA A 167 3.92 -3.21 -0.79
C ALA A 167 4.52 -2.97 -2.18
N GLY A 168 5.58 -2.16 -2.28
CA GLY A 168 6.30 -1.88 -3.53
C GLY A 168 7.38 -2.89 -3.93
N TYR A 169 7.58 -3.99 -3.20
CA TYR A 169 8.77 -4.84 -3.32
C TYR A 169 8.63 -6.01 -4.31
N SER A 170 7.66 -5.95 -5.24
CA SER A 170 7.64 -6.94 -6.32
C SER A 170 8.90 -6.87 -7.19
N GLN A 171 9.13 -7.92 -7.97
CA GLN A 171 10.23 -7.98 -8.90
C GLN A 171 10.21 -6.77 -9.85
N LEU A 172 9.07 -6.50 -10.50
CA LEU A 172 8.92 -5.34 -11.38
C LEU A 172 9.10 -4.03 -10.61
N GLY A 173 8.53 -3.92 -9.41
CA GLY A 173 8.63 -2.71 -8.60
C GLY A 173 10.07 -2.33 -8.25
N ARG A 174 10.89 -3.34 -7.93
CA ARG A 174 12.32 -3.14 -7.60
C ARG A 174 13.17 -2.87 -8.85
N ILE A 175 13.00 -3.66 -9.90
CA ILE A 175 13.89 -3.59 -11.07
C ILE A 175 13.58 -2.41 -12.00
N SER A 176 12.31 -1.98 -12.08
CA SER A 176 11.90 -0.88 -12.96
C SER A 176 12.59 0.44 -12.62
N GLY A 177 12.88 0.69 -11.34
CA GLY A 177 13.62 1.88 -10.92
C GLY A 177 15.03 1.91 -11.51
N THR A 178 15.78 0.84 -11.29
CA THR A 178 17.15 0.67 -11.82
C THR A 178 17.15 0.71 -13.34
N TYR A 179 16.25 -0.01 -13.99
CA TYR A 179 16.15 -0.06 -15.45
C TYR A 179 15.91 1.32 -16.06
N ARG A 180 14.93 2.08 -15.54
CA ARG A 180 14.61 3.43 -16.05
C ARG A 180 15.77 4.42 -15.88
N VAL A 181 16.56 4.29 -14.80
CA VAL A 181 17.75 5.13 -14.61
C VAL A 181 18.85 4.72 -15.58
N ALA A 182 19.11 3.42 -15.71
CA ALA A 182 20.12 2.89 -16.62
C ALA A 182 19.79 3.22 -18.08
N GLU A 183 18.52 3.14 -18.48
CA GLU A 183 18.05 3.49 -19.82
C GLU A 183 18.28 4.97 -20.12
N LYS A 184 17.95 5.87 -19.18
CA LYS A 184 18.23 7.30 -19.34
C LYS A 184 19.72 7.61 -19.43
N LEU A 185 20.56 6.88 -18.68
CA LEU A 185 22.02 7.01 -18.76
C LEU A 185 22.53 6.54 -20.13
N SER A 186 22.08 5.39 -20.62
CA SER A 186 22.43 4.86 -21.95
C SER A 186 22.10 5.86 -23.05
N ILE A 187 20.90 6.47 -23.01
CA ILE A 187 20.50 7.53 -23.95
C ILE A 187 21.41 8.77 -23.83
N LEU A 188 21.68 9.23 -22.61
CA LEU A 188 22.48 10.44 -22.37
C LEU A 188 23.93 10.29 -22.89
N TYR A 189 24.52 9.11 -22.72
CA TYR A 189 25.89 8.82 -23.14
C TYR A 189 26.00 8.22 -24.54
N GLN A 190 24.87 8.05 -25.24
CA GLN A 190 24.82 7.44 -26.58
C GLN A 190 25.39 6.01 -26.62
N ASP A 191 25.25 5.28 -25.52
CA ASP A 191 25.58 3.86 -25.44
C ASP A 191 24.56 3.00 -26.20
N HIS A 192 24.85 1.71 -26.35
CA HIS A 192 23.88 0.76 -26.90
C HIS A 192 22.60 0.68 -26.07
N PRO A 193 21.43 0.41 -26.70
CA PRO A 193 20.18 0.17 -25.98
C PRO A 193 20.34 -0.98 -24.99
N LEU A 194 19.73 -0.83 -23.81
CA LEU A 194 19.67 -1.91 -22.83
C LEU A 194 18.88 -3.11 -23.39
N PRO A 195 19.19 -4.34 -22.96
CA PRO A 195 18.30 -5.47 -23.17
C PRO A 195 16.86 -5.15 -22.69
N PRO A 196 15.81 -5.72 -23.31
CA PRO A 196 14.44 -5.48 -22.87
C PRO A 196 14.25 -5.85 -21.39
N LEU A 197 13.53 -5.05 -20.59
CA LEU A 197 13.32 -5.29 -19.15
C LEU A 197 13.00 -6.76 -18.80
N LYS A 198 12.17 -7.41 -19.62
CA LYS A 198 11.77 -8.82 -19.46
C LYS A 198 12.94 -9.81 -19.42
N SER A 199 14.11 -9.48 -20.00
CA SER A 199 15.29 -10.37 -19.97
C SER A 199 15.91 -10.48 -18.59
N PHE A 200 15.59 -9.56 -17.67
CA PHE A 200 16.09 -9.56 -16.29
C PHE A 200 15.09 -10.14 -15.28
N LEU A 201 13.91 -10.57 -15.74
CA LEU A 201 12.83 -11.03 -14.90
C LEU A 201 12.87 -12.55 -14.72
N GLN A 202 12.66 -13.02 -13.49
CA GLN A 202 12.33 -14.43 -13.26
C GLN A 202 10.93 -14.72 -13.80
N THR A 203 10.77 -15.84 -14.50
CA THR A 203 9.51 -16.29 -15.11
C THR A 203 8.74 -17.29 -14.25
N SER A 204 9.34 -17.79 -13.18
CA SER A 204 8.77 -18.78 -12.28
C SER A 204 9.27 -18.57 -10.85
N GLY A 205 8.42 -18.85 -9.87
CA GLY A 205 8.70 -18.69 -8.45
C GLY A 205 7.47 -19.01 -7.61
N GLU A 206 7.70 -19.46 -6.38
CA GLU A 206 6.63 -19.84 -5.44
C GLU A 206 5.97 -18.63 -4.77
N PHE A 207 6.69 -17.50 -4.69
CA PHE A 207 6.25 -16.30 -3.99
C PHE A 207 5.60 -15.30 -4.97
N LYS A 208 4.29 -15.10 -4.83
CA LYS A 208 3.47 -14.30 -5.76
C LYS A 208 2.64 -13.26 -5.01
N THR A 209 2.34 -12.13 -5.67
CA THR A 209 1.45 -11.11 -5.11
C THR A 209 0.06 -11.66 -4.74
N SER A 210 -0.42 -12.70 -5.40
CA SER A 210 -1.72 -13.33 -5.09
C SER A 210 -1.74 -14.15 -3.80
N THR A 211 -0.60 -14.55 -3.23
CA THR A 211 -0.53 -15.52 -2.11
C THR A 211 0.32 -15.08 -0.92
N PHE A 212 1.11 -14.01 -1.05
CA PHE A 212 2.12 -13.64 -0.05
C PHE A 212 1.59 -13.02 1.24
N LEU A 213 0.48 -12.27 1.21
CA LEU A 213 0.12 -11.35 2.30
C LEU A 213 -0.04 -12.04 3.65
N LYS A 214 -0.79 -13.16 3.69
CA LYS A 214 -1.03 -13.89 4.94
C LYS A 214 0.26 -14.42 5.55
N GLU A 215 1.20 -14.85 4.71
CA GLU A 215 2.48 -15.34 5.17
C GLU A 215 3.38 -14.22 5.68
N GLU A 216 3.44 -13.07 4.99
CA GLU A 216 4.20 -11.91 5.48
C GLU A 216 3.64 -11.34 6.78
N ASP A 217 2.31 -11.26 6.90
CA ASP A 217 1.65 -10.86 8.13
C ASP A 217 1.96 -11.84 9.28
N ARG A 218 1.83 -13.15 9.03
CA ARG A 218 2.17 -14.18 10.03
C ARG A 218 3.61 -14.06 10.52
N LEU A 219 4.57 -13.97 9.59
CA LEU A 219 5.99 -13.89 9.94
C LEU A 219 6.32 -12.61 10.70
N LEU A 220 5.74 -11.47 10.32
CA LEU A 220 5.91 -10.19 11.02
C LEU A 220 5.37 -10.26 12.46
N ARG A 221 4.17 -10.82 12.64
CA ARG A 221 3.56 -11.00 13.98
C ARG A 221 4.39 -11.93 14.85
N GLU A 222 4.90 -13.03 14.29
CA GLU A 222 5.77 -13.96 15.03
C GLU A 222 7.05 -13.28 15.52
N ALA A 223 7.66 -12.43 14.70
CA ALA A 223 8.81 -11.64 15.10
C ALA A 223 8.45 -10.64 16.20
N TRP A 224 7.35 -9.91 16.05
CA TRP A 224 6.89 -8.95 17.06
C TRP A 224 6.56 -9.61 18.41
N ARG A 225 5.90 -10.78 18.44
CA ARG A 225 5.65 -11.53 19.69
C ARG A 225 6.95 -11.89 20.41
N LYS A 226 7.99 -12.22 19.65
CA LYS A 226 9.33 -12.53 20.18
C LYS A 226 10.13 -11.28 20.59
N GLY A 227 9.60 -10.08 20.38
CA GLY A 227 10.32 -8.83 20.60
C GLY A 227 11.40 -8.54 19.55
N ASP A 228 11.40 -9.24 18.41
CA ASP A 228 12.40 -9.08 17.36
C ASP A 228 12.07 -7.89 16.44
N GLN A 229 12.42 -6.69 16.88
CA GLN A 229 12.27 -5.47 16.08
C GLN A 229 13.08 -5.51 14.78
N SER A 230 14.26 -6.14 14.83
CA SER A 230 15.19 -6.20 13.70
C SER A 230 14.66 -7.00 12.51
N TYR A 231 13.63 -7.84 12.71
CA TYR A 231 12.95 -8.53 11.62
C TYR A 231 12.43 -7.57 10.55
N PHE A 232 11.89 -6.42 10.94
CA PHE A 232 11.30 -5.45 10.02
C PHE A 232 12.29 -5.03 8.93
N GLU A 233 13.48 -4.57 9.34
CA GLU A 233 14.54 -4.15 8.42
C GLU A 233 15.22 -5.34 7.74
N ARG A 234 15.49 -6.44 8.47
CA ARG A 234 16.07 -7.63 7.86
C ARG A 234 15.19 -8.17 6.74
N ARG A 235 13.87 -8.24 6.94
CA ARG A 235 12.93 -8.76 5.94
C ARG A 235 12.88 -7.89 4.69
N ARG A 236 12.97 -6.56 4.82
CA ARG A 236 13.07 -5.64 3.67
C ARG A 236 14.37 -5.86 2.89
N ASN A 237 15.49 -6.01 3.59
CA ASN A 237 16.80 -6.18 2.97
C ASN A 237 16.98 -7.54 2.27
N SER A 238 16.37 -8.60 2.80
CA SER A 238 16.41 -9.94 2.23
C SER A 238 15.07 -10.40 1.64
N TYR A 239 14.23 -9.45 1.21
CA TYR A 239 12.90 -9.76 0.69
C TYR A 239 13.02 -10.66 -0.55
N PRO A 240 12.33 -11.81 -0.58
CA PRO A 240 12.39 -12.74 -1.70
C PRO A 240 11.84 -12.07 -2.97
N VAL A 241 12.17 -12.65 -4.12
CA VAL A 241 11.59 -12.20 -5.38
C VAL A 241 10.10 -12.52 -5.36
N ARG A 242 9.27 -11.48 -5.22
CA ARG A 242 7.82 -11.58 -5.36
C ARG A 242 7.44 -11.33 -6.82
N LEU A 243 6.90 -12.36 -7.45
CA LEU A 243 6.36 -12.23 -8.80
C LEU A 243 5.06 -11.40 -8.76
N ASP A 244 5.03 -10.38 -9.60
CA ASP A 244 3.83 -9.59 -9.89
C ASP A 244 2.71 -10.48 -10.44
N TRP A 245 1.47 -10.06 -10.18
CA TRP A 245 0.28 -10.70 -10.72
C TRP A 245 0.11 -10.36 -12.21
N GLY A 246 0.61 -9.21 -12.65
CA GLY A 246 0.47 -8.71 -14.02
C GLY A 246 -0.89 -8.10 -14.28
N LEU A 247 -1.48 -7.42 -13.28
CA LEU A 247 -2.77 -6.74 -13.41
C LEU A 247 -2.67 -5.33 -14.02
N VAL A 248 -1.44 -4.80 -14.16
CA VAL A 248 -1.10 -3.50 -14.73
C VAL A 248 0.14 -3.56 -15.60
#